data_AF-A0A6P0UR77-F1
#
_entry.id   AF-A0A6P0UR77-F1
#
_cell.length_a   1.000
_cell.length_b   1.000
_cell.length_c   1.000
_cell.angle_alpha   90.00
_cell.angle_beta   90.00
_cell.angle_gamma   90.00
#
_symmetry.space_group_name_H-M   'P 1'
#
loop_
_entity.id
_entity.type
_entity.pdbx_description
1 polymer ?
#
loop_
_entity_poly.entity_id
_entity_poly.type
_entity_poly.pdbx_seq_one_letter_code
_entity_poly.pdbx_strand_id
1 'polypeptide(L)'
;MEPSSTHPTIKALLNGDELTIRLLYDSLYPKVLSYVKNNKGTANDAEEVFHNGLFQLISRAKVKEVLIKSSFEAYFFTICRNLWLKELNKRKKEIRNEGFFELKEKDDNHLAAVIQQERWELFEEMINRLSENCSKLLKAYFNKVPYNIIVKKFSYATENAAFQRVHKCKKKLTELIKTDPRYKNLYTS
;
A
#
# COMPACT_ATOMS: atom_id res chain seq x y z
N MET A 1 24.52 13.42 6.62
CA MET A 1 23.30 13.63 5.83
C MET A 1 23.53 12.90 4.53
N GLU A 2 23.17 11.61 4.47
CA GLU A 2 23.43 10.80 3.27
C GLU A 2 22.44 11.19 2.16
N PRO A 3 22.87 11.20 0.89
CA PRO A 3 21.96 11.49 -0.21
C PRO A 3 20.95 10.35 -0.33
N SER A 4 19.66 10.65 -0.20
CA SER A 4 18.60 9.70 -0.54
C SER A 4 18.80 9.25 -1.99
N SER A 5 19.24 8.00 -2.17
CA SER A 5 19.52 7.41 -3.47
C SER A 5 18.24 6.83 -4.06
N THR A 6 17.18 7.64 -4.12
CA THR A 6 15.95 7.25 -4.82
C THR A 6 16.28 7.05 -6.30
N HIS A 7 15.96 5.86 -6.82
CA HIS A 7 16.30 5.47 -8.19
C HIS A 7 15.78 6.53 -9.21
N PRO A 8 16.56 6.94 -10.22
CA PRO A 8 16.19 8.02 -11.14
C PRO A 8 14.81 7.86 -11.78
N THR A 9 14.48 6.64 -12.23
CA THR A 9 13.17 6.31 -12.79
C THR A 9 12.02 6.52 -11.78
N ILE A 10 12.22 6.20 -10.51
CA ILE A 10 11.21 6.43 -9.47
C ILE A 10 11.01 7.94 -9.27
N LYS A 11 12.10 8.71 -9.23
CA LYS A 11 12.03 10.17 -9.11
C LYS A 11 11.27 10.80 -10.29
N ALA A 12 11.53 10.34 -11.51
CA ALA A 12 10.82 10.81 -12.70
C ALA A 12 9.32 10.45 -12.65
N LEU A 13 8.97 9.22 -12.25
CA LEU A 13 7.58 8.80 -12.07
C LEU A 13 6.84 9.61 -10.99
N LEU A 14 7.50 9.96 -9.88
CA LEU A 14 6.92 10.80 -8.84
C LEU A 14 6.58 12.21 -9.32
N ASN A 15 7.34 12.71 -10.30
CA ASN A 15 7.11 14.02 -10.92
C ASN A 15 6.11 13.97 -12.09
N GLY A 16 5.55 12.80 -12.42
CA GLY A 16 4.64 12.64 -13.55
C GLY A 16 5.31 12.76 -14.92
N ASP A 17 6.60 12.42 -15.03
CA ASP A 17 7.34 12.53 -16.28
C ASP A 17 6.77 11.60 -17.37
N GLU A 18 6.11 12.19 -18.36
CA GLU A 18 5.41 11.46 -19.44
C GLU A 18 6.37 10.65 -20.32
N LEU A 19 7.59 11.16 -20.55
CA LEU A 19 8.61 10.45 -21.33
C LEU A 19 9.02 9.15 -20.65
N THR A 20 9.26 9.19 -19.34
CA THR A 20 9.58 8.00 -18.55
C THR A 20 8.44 7.00 -18.60
N ILE A 21 7.19 7.45 -18.42
CA ILE A 21 6.02 6.57 -18.52
C ILE A 21 5.98 5.88 -19.88
N ARG A 22 6.12 6.64 -20.98
CA ARG A 22 6.14 6.08 -22.34
C ARG A 22 7.25 5.06 -22.55
N LEU A 23 8.47 5.35 -22.10
CA LEU A 23 9.60 4.41 -22.18
C LEU A 23 9.34 3.12 -21.40
N LEU A 24 8.64 3.18 -20.27
CA LEU A 24 8.23 1.99 -19.52
C LEU A 24 7.18 1.18 -20.28
N TYR A 25 6.22 1.81 -20.95
CA TYR A 25 5.30 1.08 -21.84
C TYR A 25 6.08 0.39 -22.95
N ASP A 26 6.94 1.10 -23.68
CA ASP A 26 7.65 0.54 -24.83
C ASP A 26 8.56 -0.64 -24.44
N SER A 27 9.20 -0.59 -23.26
CA SER A 27 10.19 -1.59 -22.82
C SER A 27 9.63 -2.72 -21.94
N LEU A 28 8.68 -2.43 -21.05
CA LEU A 28 8.22 -3.37 -20.02
C LEU A 28 6.83 -3.95 -20.28
N TYR A 29 5.93 -3.18 -20.90
CA TYR A 29 4.57 -3.65 -21.16
C TYR A 29 4.54 -4.94 -22.02
N PRO A 30 5.34 -5.11 -23.09
CA PRO A 30 5.36 -6.36 -23.85
C PRO A 30 5.68 -7.60 -23.01
N LYS A 31 6.56 -7.45 -22.00
CA LYS A 31 6.93 -8.54 -21.08
C LYS A 31 5.78 -8.88 -20.14
N VAL A 32 5.10 -7.86 -19.60
CA VAL A 32 3.91 -8.04 -18.75
C VAL A 32 2.76 -8.67 -19.54
N LEU A 33 2.51 -8.20 -20.77
CA LEU A 33 1.52 -8.76 -21.69
C LEU A 33 1.77 -10.24 -21.96
N SER A 34 3.01 -10.59 -22.34
CA SER A 34 3.37 -11.99 -22.56
C SER A 34 3.15 -12.83 -21.30
N TYR A 35 3.56 -12.33 -20.13
CA TYR A 35 3.41 -13.06 -18.88
C TYR A 35 1.93 -13.30 -18.54
N VAL A 36 1.09 -12.27 -18.61
CA VAL A 36 -0.34 -12.35 -18.27
C VAL A 36 -1.07 -13.28 -19.24
N LYS A 37 -0.84 -13.17 -20.55
CA LYS A 37 -1.44 -14.06 -21.56
C LYS A 37 -1.04 -15.52 -21.35
N ASN A 38 0.23 -15.79 -21.03
CA ASN A 38 0.72 -17.14 -20.73
C ASN A 38 0.17 -17.70 -19.40
N ASN A 39 -0.46 -16.86 -18.59
CA ASN A 39 -0.99 -17.22 -17.28
C ASN A 39 -2.49 -16.96 -17.19
N LYS A 40 -3.26 -17.33 -18.23
CA LYS A 40 -4.75 -17.29 -18.26
C LYS A 40 -5.38 -15.88 -18.22
N GLY A 41 -4.65 -14.88 -18.71
CA GLY A 41 -5.13 -13.51 -18.81
C GLY A 41 -5.30 -13.02 -20.25
N THR A 42 -5.88 -11.84 -20.39
CA THR A 42 -6.13 -11.14 -21.66
C THR A 42 -5.18 -9.94 -21.83
N ALA A 43 -5.23 -9.28 -22.99
CA ALA A 43 -4.49 -8.04 -23.20
C ALA A 43 -4.97 -6.91 -22.27
N ASN A 44 -6.28 -6.79 -22.07
CA ASN A 44 -6.87 -5.83 -21.13
C ASN A 44 -6.42 -6.12 -19.69
N ASP A 45 -6.40 -7.39 -19.27
CA ASP A 45 -5.87 -7.76 -17.95
C ASP A 45 -4.40 -7.32 -17.79
N ALA A 46 -3.60 -7.44 -18.85
CA ALA A 46 -2.19 -7.04 -18.82
C ALA A 46 -2.01 -5.52 -18.72
N GLU A 47 -2.84 -4.76 -19.43
CA GLU A 47 -2.87 -3.30 -19.36
C GLU A 47 -3.26 -2.82 -17.96
N GLU A 48 -4.32 -3.41 -17.39
CA GLU A 48 -4.74 -3.11 -16.03
C GLU A 48 -3.65 -3.45 -15.00
N VAL A 49 -3.02 -4.62 -15.11
CA VAL A 49 -1.89 -5.02 -14.24
C VAL A 49 -0.71 -4.06 -14.36
N PHE A 50 -0.43 -3.55 -15.56
CA PHE A 50 0.65 -2.59 -15.80
C PHE A 50 0.34 -1.24 -15.13
N HIS A 51 -0.86 -0.69 -15.34
CA HIS A 51 -1.31 0.57 -14.73
C HIS A 51 -1.32 0.48 -13.21
N ASN A 52 -1.89 -0.60 -12.67
CA ASN A 52 -1.91 -0.86 -11.23
C ASN A 52 -0.49 -1.03 -10.66
N GLY A 53 0.42 -1.62 -11.43
CA GLY A 53 1.84 -1.72 -11.08
C GLY A 53 2.51 -0.35 -10.94
N LEU A 54 2.29 0.54 -11.91
CA LEU A 54 2.80 1.92 -11.87
C LEU A 54 2.23 2.69 -10.68
N PHE A 55 0.90 2.64 -10.50
CA PHE A 55 0.23 3.28 -9.38
C PHE A 55 0.76 2.77 -8.03
N GLN A 56 0.89 1.46 -7.86
CA GLN A 56 1.42 0.86 -6.64
C GLN A 56 2.88 1.29 -6.37
N LEU A 57 3.72 1.40 -7.40
CA LEU A 57 5.09 1.87 -7.27
C LEU A 57 5.14 3.33 -6.82
N ILE A 58 4.39 4.21 -7.50
CA ILE A 58 4.34 5.65 -7.20
C ILE A 58 3.82 5.88 -5.78
N SER A 59 2.69 5.26 -5.42
CA SER A 59 2.09 5.41 -4.09
C SER A 59 3.03 4.93 -2.97
N ARG A 60 3.76 3.84 -3.19
CA ARG A 60 4.79 3.38 -2.23
C ARG A 60 5.94 4.37 -2.11
N ALA A 61 6.43 4.89 -3.23
CA ALA A 61 7.55 5.83 -3.27
C ALA A 61 7.21 7.19 -2.64
N LYS A 62 5.94 7.60 -2.62
CA LYS A 62 5.48 8.80 -1.89
C LYS A 62 5.56 8.65 -0.36
N VAL A 63 5.39 7.43 0.15
CA VAL A 63 5.33 7.16 1.60
C VAL A 63 6.69 6.83 2.19
N LYS A 64 7.53 6.12 1.42
CA LYS A 64 8.87 5.71 1.86
C LYS A 64 9.82 5.51 0.70
N GLU A 65 11.12 5.60 0.99
CA GLU A 65 12.15 5.30 0.02
C GLU A 65 12.05 3.84 -0.47
N VAL A 66 12.11 3.67 -1.79
CA VAL A 66 12.07 2.36 -2.45
C VAL A 66 13.50 1.97 -2.82
N LEU A 67 14.05 1.04 -2.04
CA LEU A 67 15.37 0.47 -2.30
C LEU A 67 15.26 -0.64 -3.33
N ILE A 68 15.76 -0.39 -4.53
CA ILE A 68 15.86 -1.39 -5.59
C ILE A 68 17.23 -2.06 -5.49
N LYS A 69 17.24 -3.37 -5.15
CA LYS A 69 18.47 -4.19 -5.09
C LYS A 69 18.79 -4.91 -6.41
N SER A 70 17.87 -4.85 -7.37
CA SER A 70 17.96 -5.45 -8.71
C SER A 70 17.94 -4.34 -9.78
N SER A 71 17.73 -4.69 -11.05
CA SER A 71 17.32 -3.68 -12.03
C SER A 71 15.91 -3.18 -11.72
N PHE A 72 15.62 -1.93 -12.11
CA PHE A 72 14.28 -1.35 -12.04
C PHE A 72 13.27 -2.23 -12.78
N GLU A 73 13.64 -2.69 -13.97
CA GLU A 73 12.84 -3.58 -14.78
C GLU A 73 12.43 -4.84 -14.01
N ALA A 74 13.38 -5.57 -13.43
CA ALA A 74 13.09 -6.81 -12.71
C ALA A 74 12.21 -6.55 -11.48
N TYR A 75 12.45 -5.42 -10.80
CA TYR A 75 11.65 -4.99 -9.67
C TYR A 75 10.21 -4.68 -10.08
N PHE A 76 10.01 -3.89 -11.13
CA PHE A 76 8.70 -3.51 -11.63
C PHE A 76 7.94 -4.71 -12.19
N PHE A 77 8.62 -5.57 -12.95
CA PHE A 77 8.03 -6.82 -13.44
C PHE A 77 7.58 -7.73 -12.29
N THR A 78 8.34 -7.77 -11.19
CA THR A 78 7.95 -8.50 -9.97
C THR A 78 6.66 -7.93 -9.35
N ILE A 79 6.47 -6.61 -9.37
CA ILE A 79 5.21 -5.97 -8.93
C ILE A 79 4.05 -6.48 -9.79
N CYS A 80 4.16 -6.36 -11.12
CA CYS A 80 3.11 -6.82 -12.06
C CYS A 80 2.81 -8.31 -11.91
N ARG A 81 3.84 -9.15 -11.78
CA ARG A 81 3.69 -10.59 -11.55
C ARG A 81 2.90 -10.88 -10.28
N ASN A 82 3.20 -10.19 -9.18
CA ASN A 82 2.50 -10.40 -7.91
C ASN A 82 1.04 -9.94 -7.97
N LEU A 83 0.76 -8.84 -8.66
CA LEU A 83 -0.61 -8.38 -8.92
C LEU A 83 -1.40 -9.44 -9.71
N TRP A 84 -0.81 -9.99 -10.77
CA TRP A 84 -1.47 -11.03 -11.56
C TRP A 84 -1.68 -12.34 -10.78
N LEU A 85 -0.71 -12.78 -9.98
CA LEU A 85 -0.89 -13.96 -9.12
C LEU A 85 -2.01 -13.78 -8.10
N LYS A 86 -2.15 -12.56 -7.55
CA LYS A 86 -3.26 -12.21 -6.65
C LYS A 86 -4.60 -12.31 -7.38
N GLU A 87 -4.67 -11.80 -8.60
CA GLU A 87 -5.86 -11.87 -9.46
C GLU A 87 -6.24 -13.33 -9.80
N LEU A 88 -5.27 -14.15 -10.19
CA LEU A 88 -5.51 -15.58 -10.45
C LEU A 88 -6.03 -16.33 -9.22
N ASN A 89 -5.54 -16.01 -8.03
CA ASN A 89 -6.04 -16.59 -6.80
C ASN A 89 -7.47 -16.12 -6.48
N LYS A 90 -7.84 -14.89 -6.86
CA LYS A 90 -9.20 -14.37 -6.76
C LYS A 90 -10.14 -15.15 -7.69
N ARG A 91 -9.80 -15.23 -8.98
CA ARG A 91 -10.56 -15.98 -9.99
C ARG A 91 -10.74 -17.46 -9.60
N LYS A 92 -9.71 -18.11 -9.06
CA LYS A 92 -9.83 -19.49 -8.56
C LYS A 92 -10.80 -19.64 -7.39
N LYS A 93 -10.88 -18.65 -6.50
CA LYS A 93 -11.83 -18.65 -5.37
C LYS A 93 -13.26 -18.42 -5.86
N GLU A 94 -13.44 -17.54 -6.85
CA GLU A 94 -14.73 -17.32 -7.51
C GLU A 94 -15.22 -18.62 -8.16
N ILE A 95 -14.36 -19.31 -8.92
CA ILE A 95 -14.69 -20.61 -9.55
C ILE A 95 -15.04 -21.69 -8.51
N ARG A 96 -14.33 -21.73 -7.37
CA ARG A 96 -14.65 -22.69 -6.29
C ARG A 96 -15.98 -22.37 -5.59
N ASN A 97 -16.41 -21.11 -5.65
CA ASN A 97 -17.69 -20.68 -5.09
C ASN A 97 -18.85 -20.79 -6.09
N GLU A 98 -18.64 -21.27 -7.32
CA GLU A 98 -19.68 -21.53 -8.35
C GLU A 98 -20.69 -22.64 -7.98
N GLY A 99 -20.77 -23.06 -6.71
CA GLY A 99 -21.94 -23.73 -6.13
C GLY A 99 -22.96 -22.76 -5.49
N PHE A 100 -22.63 -21.46 -5.44
CA PHE A 100 -23.47 -20.39 -4.94
C PHE A 100 -23.33 -19.21 -5.93
N PHE A 101 -24.32 -19.05 -6.81
CA PHE A 101 -24.40 -17.89 -7.67
C PHE A 101 -24.58 -16.63 -6.82
N GLU A 102 -23.51 -15.89 -6.62
CA GLU A 102 -23.59 -14.43 -6.47
C GLU A 102 -22.66 -13.80 -7.51
N LEU A 103 -23.29 -13.26 -8.55
CA LEU A 103 -22.71 -12.27 -9.44
C LEU A 103 -22.27 -11.07 -8.58
N LYS A 104 -21.01 -11.03 -8.17
CA LYS A 104 -20.35 -9.82 -7.66
C LYS A 104 -19.09 -9.54 -8.46
N GLU A 105 -19.38 -9.05 -9.66
CA GLU A 105 -18.78 -7.92 -10.36
C GLU A 105 -17.27 -7.63 -10.24
N LYS A 106 -16.66 -7.54 -11.42
CA LYS A 106 -15.27 -7.20 -11.73
C LYS A 106 -14.80 -5.79 -11.30
N ASP A 107 -15.59 -5.03 -10.56
CA ASP A 107 -15.29 -3.63 -10.18
C ASP A 107 -14.44 -3.50 -8.89
N ASP A 108 -14.28 -4.61 -8.17
CA ASP A 108 -13.79 -4.62 -6.79
C ASP A 108 -12.29 -4.33 -6.61
N ASN A 109 -11.43 -4.43 -7.64
CA ASN A 109 -9.97 -4.34 -7.43
C ASN A 109 -9.45 -2.90 -7.42
N HIS A 110 -9.96 -2.04 -8.30
CA HIS A 110 -9.68 -0.60 -8.26
C HIS A 110 -10.40 0.06 -7.08
N LEU A 111 -11.68 -0.26 -6.88
CA LEU A 111 -12.45 0.20 -5.73
C LEU A 111 -11.81 -0.24 -4.41
N ALA A 112 -11.34 -1.49 -4.26
CA ALA A 112 -10.64 -1.90 -3.04
C ALA A 112 -9.30 -1.18 -2.84
N ALA A 113 -8.58 -0.85 -3.92
CA ALA A 113 -7.35 -0.08 -3.83
C ALA A 113 -7.63 1.38 -3.43
N VAL A 114 -8.66 2.00 -4.01
CA VAL A 114 -9.15 3.34 -3.66
C VAL A 114 -9.65 3.36 -2.22
N ILE A 115 -10.50 2.42 -1.82
CA ILE A 115 -10.98 2.28 -0.44
C ILE A 115 -9.82 2.06 0.53
N GLN A 116 -8.79 1.30 0.17
CA GLN A 116 -7.59 1.16 1.01
C GLN A 116 -6.78 2.44 1.11
N GLN A 117 -6.67 3.20 0.02
CA GLN A 117 -6.03 4.51 0.01
C GLN A 117 -6.81 5.50 0.90
N GLU A 118 -8.14 5.57 0.76
CA GLU A 118 -8.99 6.42 1.58
C GLU A 118 -8.97 6.03 3.07
N ARG A 119 -8.93 4.72 3.36
CA ARG A 119 -8.70 4.20 4.73
C ARG A 119 -7.35 4.65 5.28
N TRP A 120 -6.31 4.61 4.46
CA TRP A 120 -4.97 5.03 4.85
C TRP A 120 -4.90 6.55 5.08
N GLU A 121 -5.54 7.34 4.23
CA GLU A 121 -5.63 8.80 4.38
C GLU A 121 -6.40 9.19 5.63
N LEU A 122 -7.54 8.56 5.89
CA LEU A 122 -8.30 8.74 7.14
C LEU A 122 -7.43 8.37 8.35
N PHE A 123 -6.70 7.26 8.30
CA PHE A 123 -5.80 6.86 9.37
C PHE A 123 -4.69 7.89 9.63
N GLU A 124 -4.02 8.38 8.58
CA GLU A 124 -2.98 9.40 8.67
C GLU A 124 -3.54 10.74 9.18
N GLU A 125 -4.75 11.12 8.78
CA GLU A 125 -5.40 12.31 9.30
C GLU A 125 -5.69 12.17 10.81
N MET A 126 -6.27 11.04 11.23
CA MET A 126 -6.64 10.82 12.62
C MET A 126 -5.43 10.65 13.54
N ILE A 127 -4.34 10.03 13.08
CA ILE A 127 -3.11 9.92 13.87
C ILE A 127 -2.42 11.28 14.04
N ASN A 128 -2.56 12.19 13.08
CA ASN A 128 -2.02 13.56 13.18
C ASN A 128 -2.91 14.49 14.01
N ARG A 129 -4.19 14.15 14.24
CA ARG A 129 -5.08 14.84 15.20
C ARG A 129 -4.84 14.47 16.67
N LEU A 130 -4.08 13.40 16.94
CA LEU A 130 -3.62 13.11 18.30
C LEU A 130 -2.62 14.16 18.77
N SER A 131 -2.36 14.21 20.08
CA SER A 131 -1.22 14.99 20.58
C SER A 131 0.08 14.50 19.95
N GLU A 132 1.02 15.42 19.72
CA GLU A 132 2.30 15.13 19.07
C GLU A 132 3.02 13.93 19.70
N ASN A 133 3.02 13.85 21.04
CA ASN A 133 3.59 12.72 21.78
C ASN A 133 2.87 11.40 21.49
N CYS A 134 1.54 11.37 21.45
CA CYS A 134 0.79 10.15 21.10
C CYS A 134 1.01 9.75 19.64
N SER A 135 1.03 10.70 18.70
CA SER A 135 1.28 10.44 17.29
C SER A 135 2.66 9.82 17.07
N LYS A 136 3.71 10.46 17.60
CA LYS A 136 5.09 9.95 17.53
C LYS A 136 5.24 8.59 18.21
N LEU A 137 4.60 8.38 19.36
CA LEU A 137 4.62 7.10 20.07
C LEU A 137 4.01 5.98 19.23
N LEU A 138 2.83 6.20 18.66
CA LEU A 138 2.16 5.21 17.82
C LEU A 138 2.93 4.92 16.54
N LYS A 139 3.53 5.94 15.90
CA LYS A 139 4.43 5.76 14.75
C LYS A 139 5.64 4.88 15.11
N ALA A 140 6.25 5.05 16.28
CA ALA A 140 7.33 4.19 16.74
C ALA A 140 6.85 2.74 16.99
N TYR A 141 5.69 2.58 17.63
CA TYR A 141 5.09 1.26 17.88
C TYR A 141 4.76 0.51 16.59
N PHE A 142 4.13 1.16 15.59
CA PHE A 142 3.79 0.52 14.31
C PHE A 142 5.01 0.16 13.47
N ASN A 143 6.11 0.91 13.62
CA ASN A 143 7.41 0.56 13.05
C ASN A 143 8.14 -0.56 13.82
N LYS A 144 7.46 -1.22 14.78
CA LYS A 144 8.00 -2.31 15.61
C LYS A 144 9.25 -1.93 16.40
N VAL A 145 9.38 -0.66 16.79
CA VAL A 145 10.46 -0.23 17.67
C VAL A 145 10.30 -0.95 19.02
N PRO A 146 11.34 -1.62 19.55
CA PRO A 146 11.28 -2.30 20.84
C PRO A 146 10.94 -1.36 22.01
N TYR A 147 10.22 -1.86 23.02
CA TYR A 147 9.74 -1.05 24.14
C TYR A 147 10.87 -0.44 24.98
N ASN A 148 11.98 -1.15 25.19
CA ASN A 148 13.17 -0.57 25.84
C ASN A 148 13.70 0.69 25.13
N ILE A 149 13.59 0.77 23.80
CA ILE A 149 13.97 1.96 23.01
C ILE A 149 12.90 3.05 23.11
N ILE A 150 11.61 2.67 23.08
CA ILE A 150 10.49 3.60 23.28
C ILE A 150 10.58 4.28 24.64
N VAL A 151 10.89 3.54 25.70
CA VAL A 151 11.06 4.06 27.06
C VAL A 151 12.09 5.18 27.09
N LYS A 152 13.27 4.95 26.49
CA LYS A 152 14.35 5.95 26.40
C LYS A 152 13.94 7.15 25.56
N LYS A 153 13.32 6.92 24.40
CA LYS A 153 12.97 7.96 23.42
C LYS A 153 11.87 8.91 23.91
N PHE A 154 10.94 8.41 24.72
CA PHE A 154 9.78 9.16 25.20
C PHE A 154 9.82 9.42 26.72
N SER A 155 10.96 9.14 27.36
CA SER A 155 11.19 9.36 28.79
C SER A 155 10.14 8.70 29.70
N TYR A 156 9.73 7.48 29.38
CA TYR A 156 8.86 6.70 30.26
C TYR A 156 9.65 6.06 31.41
N ALA A 157 9.00 5.84 32.54
CA ALA A 157 9.66 5.23 33.71
C ALA A 157 9.94 3.73 33.52
N THR A 158 9.05 3.01 32.82
CA THR A 158 9.15 1.56 32.60
C THR A 158 8.56 1.17 31.25
N GLU A 159 8.89 -0.03 30.76
CA GLU A 159 8.25 -0.60 29.56
C GLU A 159 6.75 -0.76 29.74
N ASN A 160 6.29 -1.13 30.94
CA ASN A 160 4.86 -1.21 31.23
C ASN A 160 4.19 0.17 31.11
N ALA A 161 4.83 1.25 31.59
CA ALA A 161 4.30 2.60 31.41
C ALA A 161 4.19 2.99 29.93
N ALA A 162 5.18 2.63 29.12
CA ALA A 162 5.16 2.82 27.67
C ALA A 162 4.04 2.00 27.00
N PHE A 163 3.86 0.73 27.37
CA PHE A 163 2.79 -0.14 26.88
C PHE A 163 1.40 0.42 27.18
N GLN A 164 1.16 0.82 28.44
CA GLN A 164 -0.11 1.43 28.85
C GLN A 164 -0.39 2.71 28.06
N ARG A 165 0.66 3.51 27.78
CA ARG A 165 0.52 4.71 26.95
C ARG A 165 0.23 4.41 25.49
N VAL A 166 0.88 3.41 24.88
CA VAL A 166 0.55 2.93 23.54
C VAL A 166 -0.91 2.50 23.48
N HIS A 167 -1.37 1.69 24.45
CA HIS A 167 -2.75 1.22 24.51
C HIS A 167 -3.75 2.40 24.59
N LYS A 168 -3.47 3.37 25.46
CA LYS A 168 -4.32 4.58 25.61
C LYS A 168 -4.36 5.42 24.33
N CYS A 169 -3.21 5.69 23.71
CA CYS A 169 -3.16 6.44 22.44
C CYS A 169 -3.87 5.68 21.32
N LYS A 170 -3.73 4.34 21.24
CA LYS A 170 -4.40 3.48 20.25
C LYS A 170 -5.92 3.48 20.43
N LYS A 171 -6.41 3.44 21.67
CA LYS A 171 -7.84 3.56 21.96
C LYS A 171 -8.38 4.90 21.47
N LYS A 172 -7.69 6.00 21.79
CA LYS A 172 -8.07 7.35 21.33
C LYS A 172 -8.06 7.47 19.79
N LEU A 173 -7.06 6.88 19.13
CA LEU A 173 -7.00 6.83 17.66
C LEU A 173 -8.22 6.10 17.08
N THR A 174 -8.57 4.97 17.69
CA THR A 174 -9.71 4.15 17.26
C THR A 174 -11.04 4.88 17.45
N GLU A 175 -11.19 5.62 18.55
CA GLU A 175 -12.36 6.48 18.80
C GLU A 175 -12.47 7.58 17.73
N LEU A 176 -11.38 8.31 17.45
CA LEU A 176 -11.35 9.33 16.41
C LEU A 176 -11.75 8.79 15.04
N ILE A 177 -11.19 7.62 14.66
CA ILE A 177 -11.53 6.95 13.40
C ILE A 177 -13.01 6.58 13.37
N LYS A 178 -13.56 5.97 14.43
CA LYS A 178 -14.96 5.52 14.47
C LYS A 178 -15.98 6.67 14.49
N THR A 179 -15.62 7.81 15.05
CA THR A 179 -16.49 9.00 15.10
C THR A 179 -16.48 9.77 13.77
N ASP A 180 -15.48 9.57 12.92
CA ASP A 180 -15.43 10.22 11.61
C ASP A 180 -16.58 9.70 10.70
N PRO A 181 -17.34 10.58 10.04
CA PRO A 181 -18.43 10.18 9.14
C PRO A 181 -17.99 9.21 8.02
N ARG A 182 -16.74 9.30 7.56
CA ARG A 182 -16.17 8.44 6.50
C ARG A 182 -16.03 6.99 6.97
N TYR A 183 -15.99 6.73 8.28
CA TYR A 183 -15.80 5.39 8.82
C TYR A 183 -16.86 4.39 8.35
N LYS A 184 -18.13 4.81 8.30
CA LYS A 184 -19.23 3.92 7.91
C LYS A 184 -19.08 3.45 6.45
N ASN A 185 -18.69 4.36 5.58
CA ASN A 185 -18.50 4.07 4.16
C ASN A 185 -17.25 3.22 3.93
N LEU A 186 -16.20 3.45 4.72
CA LEU A 186 -14.93 2.79 4.54
C LEU A 186 -14.83 1.42 5.22
N TYR A 187 -15.56 1.14 6.31
CA TYR A 187 -15.34 -0.05 7.14
C TYR A 187 -16.55 -0.95 7.39
N THR A 188 -17.76 -0.53 7.00
CA THR A 188 -19.00 -1.31 7.24
C THR A 188 -19.76 -1.66 5.95
N SER A 189 -19.14 -1.50 4.79
CA SER A 189 -19.69 -1.93 3.49
C SER A 189 -19.22 -3.32 3.07
#